data_AF-A0A3Q1FY60-F1
#
_entry.id   AF-A0A3Q1FY60-F1
#
_cell.length_a   1.000
_cell.length_b   1.000
_cell.length_c   1.000
_cell.angle_alpha   90.00
_cell.angle_beta   90.00
_cell.angle_gamma   90.00
#
_symmetry.space_group_name_H-M   'P 1'
#
loop_
_entity.id
_entity.type
_entity.pdbx_description
1 polymer ?
#
loop_
_entity_poly.entity_id
_entity_poly.type
_entity_poly.pdbx_seq_one_letter_code
_entity_poly.pdbx_strand_id
1 'polypeptide(L)'
;MCEGPSLISGPIPPDPSLFPQYYRRPSSARGRLEGNHDGTLALLSGPLAPDPVLYPGCYSARTPTQQPRIGPNAAHILERGRKGVVGDLLKLDGVAITPVPRQKQRVHDFGKENVRRLREIQKRCKEQEAERAQSRCVPVKALWTSSKYQDVPSRVMVQLQVSSPAVKPQCQNFLKAHSNSVSAAPLRPQSKGSSVALHRSASCSSTEDPDLKLQVQGHTVDFIKHNARAAGRTVPRRSQSLTNLREKPVPSAVKGQVPQYLEERKEQWRKEEEERRRNAPDPSAPPGHTLMPENERQETLKSLQETHRSLVTELLSLPLKADTLSLRSRRAHLDCRLSEIEEAIKIFSREKVYIKIDS
;
A
#
# COMPACT_ATOMS: atom_id res chain seq x y z
N MET A 1 49.35 -31.90 -12.94
CA MET A 1 48.63 -32.77 -11.98
C MET A 1 48.81 -32.14 -10.61
N CYS A 2 47.71 -31.76 -9.98
CA CYS A 2 47.66 -30.79 -8.88
C CYS A 2 48.42 -31.24 -7.63
N GLU A 3 49.29 -30.37 -7.11
CA GLU A 3 49.72 -30.42 -5.72
C GLU A 3 48.66 -29.74 -4.84
N GLY A 4 48.30 -30.38 -3.74
CA GLY A 4 47.41 -29.80 -2.73
C GLY A 4 47.84 -30.28 -1.34
N PRO A 5 48.25 -29.38 -0.42
CA PRO A 5 48.53 -29.75 0.95
C PRO A 5 47.24 -29.94 1.75
N SER A 6 47.10 -31.11 2.34
CA SER A 6 46.13 -31.47 3.36
C SER A 6 46.38 -30.66 4.65
N LEU A 7 45.49 -29.72 4.97
CA LEU A 7 45.47 -28.98 6.23
C LEU A 7 44.29 -29.44 7.10
N ILE A 8 44.40 -30.62 7.69
CA ILE A 8 43.56 -31.04 8.83
C ILE A 8 44.52 -31.34 9.99
N SER A 9 44.95 -30.28 10.68
CA SER A 9 45.51 -30.39 12.01
C SER A 9 45.37 -29.04 12.70
N GLY A 10 44.20 -28.81 13.30
CA GLY A 10 44.02 -27.74 14.28
C GLY A 10 44.59 -28.16 15.65
N PRO A 11 44.87 -27.21 16.55
CA PRO A 11 45.35 -27.51 17.90
C PRO A 11 44.36 -28.40 18.66
N ILE A 12 44.90 -29.28 19.52
CA ILE A 12 44.10 -30.13 20.42
C ILE A 12 43.19 -29.23 21.25
N PRO A 13 41.87 -29.45 21.25
CA PRO A 13 40.94 -28.60 21.98
C PRO A 13 41.17 -28.73 23.50
N PRO A 14 41.03 -27.64 24.27
CA PRO A 14 41.40 -27.61 25.68
C PRO A 14 40.54 -28.55 26.53
N ASP A 15 41.09 -29.09 27.62
CA ASP A 15 40.38 -30.03 28.50
C ASP A 15 39.04 -29.43 29.01
N PRO A 16 37.90 -30.10 28.79
CA PRO A 16 36.58 -29.62 29.21
C PRO A 16 36.42 -29.49 30.74
N SER A 17 37.26 -30.16 31.53
CA SER A 17 37.26 -30.03 33.00
C SER A 17 37.85 -28.69 33.47
N LEU A 18 38.81 -28.15 32.72
CA LEU A 18 39.52 -26.91 33.06
C LEU A 18 38.84 -25.67 32.48
N PHE A 19 38.15 -25.79 31.33
CA PHE A 19 37.47 -24.68 30.68
C PHE A 19 36.03 -25.01 30.23
N PRO A 20 35.09 -25.20 31.17
CA PRO A 20 33.71 -25.59 30.84
C PRO A 20 32.93 -24.52 30.05
N GLN A 21 33.40 -23.27 30.05
CA GLN A 21 32.73 -22.16 29.37
C GLN A 21 32.83 -22.23 27.84
N TYR A 22 33.91 -22.79 27.28
CA TYR A 22 34.08 -22.93 25.82
C TYR A 22 33.25 -24.07 25.23
N TYR A 23 32.83 -25.02 26.07
CA TYR A 23 31.96 -26.15 25.68
C TYR A 23 30.49 -25.93 26.05
N ARG A 24 30.16 -24.77 26.60
CA ARG A 24 28.80 -24.42 26.98
C ARG A 24 27.96 -24.21 25.72
N ARG A 25 27.10 -25.19 25.40
CA ARG A 25 26.18 -25.09 24.25
C ARG A 25 25.25 -23.88 24.42
N PRO A 26 25.05 -23.07 23.37
CA PRO A 26 24.11 -21.96 23.41
C PRO A 26 22.69 -22.47 23.63
N SER A 27 21.89 -21.71 24.39
CA SER A 27 20.53 -22.06 24.84
C SER A 27 19.59 -22.44 23.70
N SER A 28 19.87 -21.98 22.48
CA SER A 28 19.10 -22.27 21.26
C SER A 28 19.24 -23.73 20.76
N ALA A 29 20.30 -24.45 21.15
CA ALA A 29 20.57 -25.81 20.68
C ALA A 29 19.98 -26.91 21.60
N ARG A 30 19.37 -26.53 22.73
CA ARG A 30 18.86 -27.49 23.74
C ARG A 30 17.50 -28.10 23.41
N GLY A 31 16.83 -27.62 22.36
CA GLY A 31 15.41 -27.88 22.13
C GLY A 31 15.02 -29.22 21.51
N ARG A 32 15.96 -30.14 21.21
CA ARG A 32 15.61 -31.32 20.39
C ARG A 32 15.87 -32.70 21.00
N LEU A 33 16.62 -32.83 22.10
CA LEU A 33 17.01 -34.16 22.64
C LEU A 33 17.05 -34.31 24.17
N GLU A 34 16.70 -33.30 24.97
CA GLU A 34 16.54 -33.50 26.42
C GLU A 34 15.06 -33.77 26.73
N GLY A 35 14.65 -35.03 26.57
CA GLY A 35 13.48 -35.55 27.25
C GLY A 35 13.78 -35.69 28.74
N ASN A 36 12.87 -35.19 29.57
CA ASN A 36 12.64 -35.51 30.99
C ASN A 36 13.88 -35.75 31.87
N HIS A 37 14.26 -34.73 32.64
CA HIS A 37 14.96 -34.94 33.91
C HIS A 37 13.93 -34.97 35.05
N ASP A 38 12.94 -35.86 34.96
CA ASP A 38 12.22 -36.31 36.15
C ASP A 38 13.10 -37.38 36.81
N GLY A 39 14.09 -36.94 37.58
CA GLY A 39 15.08 -37.77 38.27
C GLY A 39 14.52 -38.72 39.33
N THR A 40 13.21 -38.95 39.36
CA THR A 40 12.54 -39.78 40.37
C THR A 40 12.11 -41.16 39.83
N LEU A 41 12.02 -41.33 38.50
CA LEU A 41 11.56 -42.61 37.92
C LEU A 41 12.68 -43.65 37.74
N ALA A 42 13.95 -43.24 37.76
CA ALA A 42 15.06 -44.17 37.54
C ALA A 42 15.36 -45.09 38.75
N LEU A 43 14.80 -44.82 39.94
CA LEU A 43 15.05 -45.60 41.16
C LEU A 43 13.94 -46.61 41.52
N LEU A 44 12.87 -46.73 40.71
CA LEU A 44 11.68 -47.54 41.05
C LEU A 44 11.50 -48.79 40.18
N SER A 45 12.56 -49.25 39.49
CA SER A 45 12.53 -50.54 38.76
C SER A 45 12.99 -51.70 39.65
N GLY A 46 12.13 -52.11 40.59
CA GLY A 46 12.28 -53.33 41.38
C GLY A 46 10.99 -54.17 41.34
N PRO A 47 11.03 -55.48 41.64
CA PRO A 47 9.87 -56.37 41.55
C PRO A 47 8.80 -56.13 42.63
N LEU A 48 9.06 -55.24 43.60
CA LEU A 48 8.14 -54.92 44.70
C LEU A 48 7.49 -53.56 44.46
N ALA A 49 6.17 -53.49 44.65
CA ALA A 49 5.41 -52.27 44.51
C ALA A 49 5.81 -51.26 45.62
N PRO A 50 6.02 -49.97 45.31
CA PRO A 50 6.48 -48.96 46.27
C PRO A 50 5.45 -48.71 47.39
N ASP A 51 5.91 -48.37 48.59
CA ASP A 51 5.00 -48.12 49.72
C ASP A 51 4.06 -46.92 49.44
N PRO A 52 2.72 -47.09 49.52
CA PRO A 52 1.75 -46.03 49.28
C PRO A 52 1.83 -44.86 50.27
N VAL A 53 2.41 -45.06 51.47
CA VAL A 53 2.57 -43.98 52.46
C VAL A 53 3.75 -43.06 52.10
N LEU A 54 4.83 -43.65 51.58
CA LEU A 54 6.04 -42.91 51.20
C LEU A 54 5.97 -42.33 49.77
N TYR A 55 5.19 -42.95 48.88
CA TYR A 55 5.05 -42.52 47.49
C TYR A 55 3.58 -42.39 47.04
N PRO A 56 2.81 -41.40 47.55
CA PRO A 56 1.40 -41.21 47.20
C PRO A 56 1.16 -40.95 45.70
N GLY A 57 2.15 -40.38 45.00
CA GLY A 57 2.07 -40.04 43.59
C GLY A 57 2.10 -41.25 42.64
N CYS A 58 2.62 -42.40 43.08
CA CYS A 58 2.71 -43.62 42.27
C CYS A 58 1.37 -44.35 42.11
N TYR A 59 0.40 -44.06 42.99
CA TYR A 59 -0.91 -44.72 43.04
C TYR A 59 -2.09 -43.81 42.66
N SER A 60 -1.82 -42.55 42.29
CA SER A 60 -2.86 -41.62 41.86
C SER A 60 -3.29 -41.90 40.43
N ALA A 61 -4.56 -42.30 40.23
CA ALA A 61 -5.17 -42.45 38.91
C ALA A 61 -5.35 -41.10 38.16
N ARG A 62 -5.16 -39.97 38.85
CA ARG A 62 -5.09 -38.64 38.21
C ARG A 62 -3.66 -38.37 37.80
N THR A 63 -3.45 -38.17 36.49
CA THR A 63 -2.19 -37.67 35.96
C THR A 63 -1.81 -36.38 36.68
N PRO A 64 -0.56 -36.24 37.18
CA PRO A 64 -0.14 -35.00 37.83
C PRO A 64 -0.33 -33.85 36.84
N THR A 65 -0.93 -32.76 37.32
CA THR A 65 -1.25 -31.56 36.53
C THR A 65 0.02 -31.06 35.86
N GLN A 66 0.20 -31.34 34.57
CA GLN A 66 1.41 -30.91 33.88
C GLN A 66 1.49 -29.39 33.93
N GLN A 67 2.63 -28.88 34.39
CA GLN A 67 2.88 -27.45 34.33
C GLN A 67 2.84 -27.02 32.86
N PRO A 68 2.10 -25.95 32.54
CA PRO A 68 2.00 -25.48 31.17
C PRO A 68 3.40 -25.12 30.66
N ARG A 69 3.79 -25.72 29.53
CA ARG A 69 5.09 -25.53 28.88
C ARG A 69 5.15 -24.11 28.28
N ILE A 70 5.40 -23.12 29.12
CA ILE A 70 5.44 -21.71 28.74
C ILE A 70 6.82 -21.18 29.08
N GLY A 71 7.51 -20.63 28.08
CA GLY A 71 8.82 -20.01 28.27
C GLY A 71 8.73 -18.72 29.10
N PRO A 72 9.85 -18.25 29.68
CA PRO A 72 9.88 -17.12 30.61
C PRO A 72 9.27 -15.84 30.02
N ASN A 73 9.47 -15.59 28.72
CA ASN A 73 8.94 -14.40 28.04
C ASN A 73 7.40 -14.43 27.83
N ALA A 74 6.78 -15.59 27.96
CA ALA A 74 5.35 -15.79 27.75
C ALA A 74 4.58 -16.01 29.07
N ALA A 75 5.26 -15.94 30.23
CA ALA A 75 4.63 -16.09 31.55
C ALA A 75 3.52 -15.05 31.79
N HIS A 76 3.71 -13.82 31.30
CA HIS A 76 2.72 -12.75 31.44
C HIS A 76 1.36 -13.07 30.78
N ILE A 77 1.36 -13.89 29.72
CA ILE A 77 0.14 -14.28 28.99
C ILE A 77 -0.68 -15.26 29.84
N LEU A 78 -0.01 -16.23 30.45
CA LEU A 78 -0.65 -17.17 31.36
C LEU A 78 -1.17 -16.46 32.61
N GLU A 79 -0.40 -15.54 33.19
CA GLU A 79 -0.88 -14.76 34.33
C GLU A 79 -2.11 -13.93 33.98
N ARG A 80 -2.12 -13.31 32.80
CA ARG A 80 -3.26 -12.56 32.30
C ARG A 80 -4.51 -13.43 32.12
N GLY A 81 -4.35 -14.68 31.67
CA GLY A 81 -5.46 -15.63 31.56
C GLY A 81 -5.97 -16.17 32.91
N ARG A 82 -5.10 -16.21 33.93
CA ARG A 82 -5.44 -16.66 35.29
C ARG A 82 -6.02 -15.58 36.18
N LYS A 83 -5.83 -14.30 35.85
CA LYS A 83 -6.32 -13.15 36.62
C LYS A 83 -7.66 -12.69 36.02
N GLY A 84 -8.76 -12.95 36.71
CA GLY A 84 -10.12 -12.52 36.33
C GLY A 84 -11.18 -13.55 36.70
N VAL A 85 -12.46 -13.14 36.68
CA VAL A 85 -13.62 -13.95 37.10
C VAL A 85 -13.66 -15.32 36.41
N VAL A 86 -13.38 -15.37 35.10
CA VAL A 86 -13.32 -16.62 34.33
C VAL A 86 -12.11 -17.47 34.73
N GLY A 87 -10.97 -16.85 35.00
CA GLY A 87 -9.77 -17.55 35.45
C GLY A 87 -9.92 -18.14 36.86
N ASP A 88 -10.68 -17.48 37.73
CA ASP A 88 -10.98 -18.00 39.07
C ASP A 88 -12.02 -19.13 39.02
N LEU A 89 -13.02 -19.04 38.14
CA LEU A 89 -13.97 -20.14 37.89
C LEU A 89 -13.26 -21.41 37.39
N LEU A 90 -12.29 -21.25 36.48
CA LEU A 90 -11.51 -22.37 35.93
C LEU A 90 -10.56 -23.03 36.94
N LYS A 91 -10.12 -22.30 37.97
CA LYS A 91 -9.31 -22.88 39.07
C LYS A 91 -10.15 -23.78 39.99
N LEU A 92 -11.43 -23.47 40.14
CA LEU A 92 -12.33 -24.18 41.05
C LEU A 92 -12.78 -25.53 40.46
N ASP A 93 -13.00 -25.60 39.15
CA ASP A 93 -13.65 -26.77 38.55
C ASP A 93 -12.70 -27.81 37.93
N GLY A 94 -11.41 -27.51 37.72
CA GLY A 94 -10.47 -28.47 37.11
C GLY A 94 -10.89 -28.93 35.69
N VAL A 95 -11.85 -28.25 35.07
CA VAL A 95 -12.41 -28.59 33.75
C VAL A 95 -11.52 -28.00 32.67
N ALA A 96 -10.86 -28.87 31.91
CA ALA A 96 -10.19 -28.51 30.67
C ALA A 96 -11.24 -28.13 29.61
N ILE A 97 -11.54 -26.84 29.48
CA ILE A 97 -12.37 -26.35 28.39
C ILE A 97 -11.58 -26.53 27.09
N THR A 98 -11.99 -27.48 26.26
CA THR A 98 -11.54 -27.56 24.86
C THR A 98 -11.96 -26.26 24.16
N PRO A 99 -11.01 -25.44 23.67
CA PRO A 99 -11.36 -24.19 23.04
C PRO A 99 -12.16 -24.46 21.76
N VAL A 100 -13.36 -23.91 21.70
CA VAL A 100 -14.18 -23.88 20.47
C VAL A 100 -13.34 -23.19 19.37
N PRO A 101 -13.18 -23.80 18.19
CA PRO A 101 -12.35 -23.22 17.14
C PRO A 101 -12.99 -21.94 16.65
N ARG A 102 -12.42 -20.79 17.04
CA ARG A 102 -12.74 -19.51 16.39
C ARG A 102 -12.40 -19.65 14.91
N GLN A 103 -13.36 -19.34 14.03
CA GLN A 103 -13.09 -19.22 12.60
C GLN A 103 -11.94 -18.23 12.43
N LYS A 104 -10.76 -18.73 12.01
CA LYS A 104 -9.61 -17.88 11.72
C LYS A 104 -10.05 -16.90 10.65
N GLN A 105 -9.86 -15.60 10.90
CA GLN A 105 -9.96 -14.59 9.86
C GLN A 105 -9.11 -15.07 8.67
N ARG A 106 -9.72 -15.14 7.48
CA ARG A 106 -9.00 -15.61 6.29
C ARG A 106 -7.84 -14.65 6.07
N VAL A 107 -6.62 -15.16 6.22
CA VAL A 107 -5.40 -14.40 5.96
C VAL A 107 -5.43 -14.01 4.48
N HIS A 108 -5.35 -12.71 4.21
CA HIS A 108 -5.41 -12.20 2.84
C HIS A 108 -4.12 -12.53 2.10
N ASP A 109 -4.24 -13.17 0.94
CA ASP A 109 -3.09 -13.52 0.10
C ASP A 109 -2.60 -12.29 -0.67
N PHE A 110 -1.87 -11.40 0.00
CA PHE A 110 -1.33 -10.18 -0.63
C PHE A 110 -0.48 -10.45 -1.87
N GLY A 111 0.17 -11.62 -1.96
CA GLY A 111 0.89 -12.04 -3.16
C GLY A 111 -0.02 -12.19 -4.39
N LYS A 112 -1.21 -12.78 -4.22
CA LYS A 112 -2.18 -12.94 -5.32
C LYS A 112 -2.80 -11.60 -5.70
N GLU A 113 -3.11 -10.76 -4.72
CA GLU A 113 -3.63 -9.41 -4.94
C GLU A 113 -2.62 -8.54 -5.68
N ASN A 114 -1.34 -8.56 -5.27
CA ASN A 114 -0.26 -7.84 -5.93
C ASN A 114 -0.09 -8.29 -7.40
N VAL A 115 -0.19 -9.61 -7.67
CA VAL A 115 -0.14 -10.12 -9.05
C VAL A 115 -1.35 -9.65 -9.86
N ARG A 116 -2.56 -9.63 -9.30
CA ARG A 116 -3.75 -9.09 -9.98
C ARG A 116 -3.59 -7.61 -10.28
N ARG A 117 -3.15 -6.83 -9.29
CA ARG A 117 -2.87 -5.40 -9.41
C ARG A 117 -1.80 -5.12 -10.48
N LEU A 118 -0.73 -5.92 -10.53
CA LEU A 118 0.31 -5.78 -11.54
C LEU A 118 -0.25 -6.03 -12.96
N ARG A 119 -1.09 -7.06 -13.12
CA ARG A 119 -1.75 -7.36 -14.39
C ARG A 119 -2.73 -6.27 -14.81
N GLU A 120 -3.48 -5.69 -13.87
CA GLU A 120 -4.37 -4.54 -14.13
C GLU A 120 -3.58 -3.30 -14.57
N ILE A 121 -2.46 -3.01 -13.90
CA ILE A 121 -1.56 -1.91 -14.29
C ILE A 121 -1.04 -2.14 -15.71
N GLN A 122 -0.55 -3.35 -16.01
CA GLN A 122 -0.06 -3.69 -17.35
C GLN A 122 -1.16 -3.55 -18.41
N LYS A 123 -2.38 -4.01 -18.11
CA LYS A 123 -3.55 -3.86 -19.00
C LYS A 123 -3.86 -2.39 -19.26
N ARG A 124 -3.93 -1.57 -18.21
CA ARG A 124 -4.21 -0.13 -18.31
C ARG A 124 -3.12 0.62 -19.07
N CYS A 125 -1.85 0.29 -18.87
CA CYS A 125 -0.75 0.88 -19.63
C CYS A 125 -0.87 0.54 -21.12
N LYS A 126 -1.20 -0.71 -21.46
CA LYS A 126 -1.42 -1.16 -22.84
C LYS A 126 -2.63 -0.48 -23.48
N GLU A 127 -3.73 -0.31 -22.73
CA GLU A 127 -4.91 0.44 -23.17
C GLU A 127 -4.58 1.90 -23.43
N GLN A 128 -3.89 2.58 -22.50
CA GLN A 128 -3.44 3.96 -22.71
C GLN A 128 -2.49 4.12 -23.89
N GLU A 129 -1.63 3.14 -24.14
CA GLU A 129 -0.74 3.15 -25.31
C GLU A 129 -1.53 2.95 -26.61
N ALA A 130 -2.55 2.07 -26.60
CA ALA A 130 -3.47 1.89 -27.72
C ALA A 130 -4.32 3.14 -27.98
N GLU A 131 -4.83 3.78 -26.94
CA GLU A 131 -5.54 5.06 -27.01
C GLU A 131 -4.63 6.18 -27.54
N ARG A 132 -3.37 6.24 -27.09
CA ARG A 132 -2.37 7.18 -27.62
C ARG A 132 -2.04 6.92 -29.09
N ALA A 133 -1.99 5.66 -29.50
CA ALA A 133 -1.77 5.27 -30.89
C ALA A 133 -3.00 5.54 -31.79
N GLN A 134 -4.21 5.46 -31.23
CA GLN A 134 -5.46 5.81 -31.91
C GLN A 134 -5.70 7.33 -31.95
N SER A 135 -5.27 8.06 -30.92
CA SER A 135 -5.25 9.52 -30.91
C SER A 135 -4.23 10.02 -31.93
N ARG A 136 -4.55 11.09 -32.66
CA ARG A 136 -3.66 11.65 -33.70
C ARG A 136 -2.26 11.85 -33.13
N CYS A 137 -1.23 11.46 -33.90
CA CYS A 137 0.18 11.47 -33.52
C CYS A 137 0.61 12.79 -32.86
N VAL A 138 0.48 12.86 -31.53
CA VAL A 138 1.05 13.95 -30.75
C VAL A 138 2.53 13.61 -30.59
N PRO A 139 3.45 14.40 -31.17
CA PRO A 139 4.87 14.12 -31.03
C PRO A 139 5.24 14.17 -29.55
N VAL A 140 5.88 13.10 -29.07
CA VAL A 140 6.30 12.92 -27.65
C VAL A 140 7.18 14.09 -27.15
N LYS A 141 7.73 14.89 -28.07
CA LYS A 141 8.36 16.18 -27.82
C LYS A 141 7.59 17.27 -28.57
N ALA A 142 6.59 17.85 -27.95
CA ALA A 142 6.01 19.10 -28.43
C ALA A 142 7.07 20.20 -28.27
N LEU A 143 7.68 20.61 -29.39
CA LEU A 143 8.39 21.88 -29.44
C LEU A 143 7.36 22.97 -29.15
N TRP A 144 7.66 23.87 -28.22
CA TRP A 144 6.82 25.01 -27.88
C TRP A 144 6.50 25.81 -29.15
N THR A 145 5.28 25.66 -29.67
CA THR A 145 4.77 26.47 -30.77
C THR A 145 3.99 27.62 -30.16
N SER A 146 4.37 28.86 -30.45
CA SER A 146 3.53 30.01 -30.06
C SER A 146 2.21 29.95 -30.82
N SER A 147 1.13 30.47 -30.21
CA SER A 147 -0.23 30.47 -30.77
C SER A 147 -0.30 31.06 -32.19
N LYS A 148 0.61 31.99 -32.52
CA LYS A 148 0.75 32.60 -33.85
C LYS A 148 1.01 31.61 -34.99
N TYR A 149 1.53 30.41 -34.69
CA TYR A 149 1.94 29.44 -35.71
C TYR A 149 1.21 28.09 -35.61
N GLN A 150 0.13 28.00 -34.83
CA GLN A 150 -0.61 26.76 -34.63
C GLN A 150 -1.34 26.29 -35.91
N ASP A 151 -1.84 27.24 -36.72
CA ASP A 151 -2.63 26.97 -37.92
C ASP A 151 -1.87 27.21 -39.23
N VAL A 152 -0.54 27.37 -39.18
CA VAL A 152 0.28 27.59 -40.38
C VAL A 152 0.75 26.24 -40.92
N PRO A 153 0.14 25.69 -41.99
CA PRO A 153 0.58 24.43 -42.55
C PRO A 153 2.00 24.54 -43.10
N SER A 154 2.81 23.51 -42.88
CA SER A 154 4.15 23.45 -43.47
C SER A 154 4.05 23.54 -45.00
N ARG A 155 4.81 24.45 -45.62
CA ARG A 155 4.88 24.55 -47.09
C ARG A 155 5.33 23.24 -47.74
N VAL A 156 6.07 22.41 -47.01
CA VAL A 156 6.48 21.05 -47.42
C VAL A 156 5.29 20.09 -47.45
N MET A 157 4.39 20.16 -46.46
CA MET A 157 3.15 19.36 -46.45
C MET A 157 2.23 19.73 -47.63
N VAL A 158 2.14 21.03 -47.95
CA VAL A 158 1.36 21.50 -49.11
C VAL A 158 1.94 20.98 -50.42
N GLN A 159 3.27 20.97 -50.59
CA GLN A 159 3.91 20.41 -51.78
C GLN A 159 3.71 18.89 -51.89
N LEU A 160 3.73 18.15 -50.79
CA LEU A 160 3.50 16.69 -50.77
C LEU A 160 2.02 16.32 -51.03
N GLN A 161 1.07 17.16 -50.62
CA GLN A 161 -0.35 16.96 -50.93
C GLN A 161 -0.70 17.27 -52.39
N VAL A 162 -0.02 18.24 -53.01
CA VAL A 162 -0.24 18.62 -54.42
C VAL A 162 0.48 17.65 -55.38
N SER A 163 1.51 16.95 -54.92
CA SER A 163 2.19 15.91 -55.69
C SER A 163 1.84 14.52 -55.18
N SER A 164 0.65 14.02 -55.57
CA SER A 164 0.41 12.57 -55.59
C SER A 164 0.65 12.01 -57.01
N PRO A 165 1.90 11.77 -57.45
CA PRO A 165 2.10 10.87 -58.57
C PRO A 165 1.78 9.45 -58.09
N ALA A 166 0.93 8.76 -58.85
CA ALA A 166 0.60 7.35 -58.62
C ALA A 166 1.88 6.51 -58.42
N VAL A 167 1.83 5.64 -57.41
CA VAL A 167 2.92 4.76 -56.99
C VAL A 167 3.44 3.93 -58.18
N LYS A 168 4.67 4.20 -58.63
CA LYS A 168 5.46 3.24 -59.39
C LYS A 168 6.13 2.27 -58.40
N PRO A 169 5.99 0.94 -58.57
CA PRO A 169 6.53 -0.03 -57.63
C PRO A 169 8.00 -0.29 -57.96
N GLN A 170 8.91 0.59 -57.55
CA GLN A 170 10.34 0.32 -57.76
C GLN A 170 11.23 0.90 -56.67
N CYS A 171 11.03 0.46 -55.44
CA CYS A 171 11.98 0.67 -54.35
C CYS A 171 11.87 -0.46 -53.31
N GLN A 172 11.95 -1.74 -53.71
CA GLN A 172 11.96 -2.86 -52.75
C GLN A 172 13.37 -3.30 -52.28
N ASN A 173 14.46 -2.74 -52.80
CA ASN A 173 15.80 -3.34 -52.62
C ASN A 173 16.87 -2.47 -51.92
N PHE A 174 16.54 -1.40 -51.20
CA PHE A 174 17.58 -0.47 -50.70
C PHE A 174 17.92 -0.55 -49.20
N LEU A 175 17.45 -1.56 -48.45
CA LEU A 175 17.82 -1.72 -47.04
C LEU A 175 18.17 -3.16 -46.67
N LYS A 176 19.20 -3.71 -47.33
CA LYS A 176 19.86 -4.95 -46.88
C LYS A 176 21.36 -4.92 -47.20
N ALA A 177 22.08 -3.97 -46.63
CA ALA A 177 23.53 -4.05 -46.52
C ALA A 177 23.86 -4.14 -45.02
N HIS A 178 24.71 -5.10 -44.66
CA HIS A 178 25.22 -5.41 -43.31
C HIS A 178 24.43 -6.43 -42.48
N SER A 179 24.27 -7.64 -43.02
CA SER A 179 24.30 -8.87 -42.23
C SER A 179 25.30 -9.84 -42.87
N ASN A 180 26.54 -9.81 -42.42
CA ASN A 180 27.31 -10.97 -41.95
C ASN A 180 28.77 -10.58 -41.70
N SER A 181 29.19 -10.90 -40.48
CA SER A 181 30.57 -11.06 -40.05
C SER A 181 31.36 -11.99 -40.98
N VAL A 182 32.63 -11.66 -41.24
CA VAL A 182 33.83 -12.48 -40.91
C VAL A 182 35.07 -11.84 -41.55
N SER A 183 36.06 -11.57 -40.68
CA SER A 183 37.52 -11.48 -40.89
C SER A 183 38.11 -10.56 -41.97
N ALA A 184 38.74 -9.47 -41.52
CA ALA A 184 40.20 -9.23 -41.56
C ALA A 184 40.51 -7.72 -41.56
N ALA A 185 41.34 -7.29 -40.63
CA ALA A 185 41.85 -5.92 -40.51
C ALA A 185 43.01 -5.66 -41.50
N PRO A 186 43.69 -4.50 -41.44
CA PRO A 186 43.25 -3.13 -41.73
C PRO A 186 44.10 -2.53 -42.87
N LEU A 187 43.73 -1.37 -43.45
CA LEU A 187 44.65 -0.34 -43.97
C LEU A 187 43.86 0.88 -44.50
N ARG A 188 44.28 2.07 -44.07
CA ARG A 188 44.04 3.41 -44.65
C ARG A 188 44.84 3.50 -45.99
N PRO A 189 44.67 4.46 -46.95
CA PRO A 189 44.10 5.81 -46.78
C PRO A 189 43.49 6.53 -48.05
N GLN A 190 43.23 7.84 -47.90
CA GLN A 190 43.24 8.95 -48.90
C GLN A 190 42.08 9.14 -49.92
N SER A 191 41.29 10.18 -49.65
CA SER A 191 40.94 11.36 -50.48
C SER A 191 40.88 11.29 -52.02
N LYS A 192 39.68 11.53 -52.58
CA LYS A 192 39.29 12.40 -53.73
C LYS A 192 37.75 12.56 -53.60
N GLY A 193 37.06 13.69 -53.72
CA GLY A 193 37.32 15.02 -54.25
C GLY A 193 36.13 15.40 -55.17
N SER A 194 35.41 16.49 -54.83
CA SER A 194 34.51 17.28 -55.71
C SER A 194 33.11 16.69 -55.99
N SER A 195 31.98 17.40 -56.09
CA SER A 195 31.52 18.80 -55.95
C SER A 195 29.96 18.73 -55.97
N VAL A 196 29.16 19.64 -55.40
CA VAL A 196 28.67 20.94 -55.90
C VAL A 196 27.58 21.36 -54.86
N ALA A 197 27.74 22.44 -54.08
CA ALA A 197 27.16 23.80 -54.27
C ALA A 197 25.62 23.86 -54.02
N LEU A 198 24.97 24.80 -53.31
CA LEU A 198 25.29 26.11 -52.73
C LEU A 198 24.30 26.48 -51.58
N HIS A 199 24.83 27.17 -50.56
CA HIS A 199 24.33 28.36 -49.83
C HIS A 199 22.88 28.52 -49.34
N ARG A 200 22.76 28.80 -48.03
CA ARG A 200 21.86 29.88 -47.54
C ARG A 200 22.46 30.61 -46.33
N SER A 201 22.61 31.91 -46.51
CA SER A 201 23.24 32.90 -45.63
C SER A 201 22.43 33.23 -44.38
N ALA A 202 23.13 33.60 -43.31
CA ALA A 202 22.58 34.28 -42.13
C ALA A 202 22.80 35.80 -42.24
N SER A 203 21.75 36.55 -41.90
CA SER A 203 21.66 37.99 -41.59
C SER A 203 22.25 38.23 -40.18
N CYS A 204 22.76 39.36 -39.69
CA CYS A 204 23.00 40.75 -40.11
C CYS A 204 23.81 41.41 -38.96
N SER A 205 24.64 42.42 -39.26
CA SER A 205 24.75 43.64 -38.44
C SER A 205 25.58 44.68 -39.19
N SER A 206 24.95 45.80 -39.51
CA SER A 206 25.53 46.98 -40.13
C SER A 206 26.43 47.74 -39.14
N THR A 207 27.65 48.02 -39.55
CA THR A 207 28.36 49.25 -39.22
C THR A 207 29.01 49.72 -40.51
N GLU A 208 28.60 50.90 -40.94
CA GLU A 208 28.98 51.58 -42.18
C GLU A 208 30.50 51.81 -42.22
N ASP A 209 31.15 51.31 -43.26
CA ASP A 209 32.36 51.89 -43.86
C ASP A 209 32.20 51.73 -45.38
N PRO A 210 32.26 52.82 -46.17
CA PRO A 210 32.02 52.78 -47.60
C PRO A 210 33.27 52.30 -48.33
N ASP A 211 33.06 51.68 -49.50
CA ASP A 211 34.12 51.27 -50.43
C ASP A 211 35.02 50.11 -50.02
N LEU A 212 34.48 48.89 -50.06
CA LEU A 212 35.21 47.77 -50.67
C LEU A 212 34.23 46.88 -51.46
N LYS A 213 34.15 47.14 -52.77
CA LYS A 213 33.77 46.14 -53.77
C LYS A 213 34.48 44.83 -53.43
N LEU A 214 33.72 43.76 -53.17
CA LEU A 214 34.23 42.39 -53.20
C LEU A 214 34.62 42.04 -54.64
N GLN A 215 35.74 42.60 -55.08
CA GLN A 215 36.53 42.08 -56.18
C GLN A 215 37.14 40.78 -55.69
N VAL A 216 36.64 39.66 -56.21
CA VAL A 216 37.37 38.39 -56.19
C VAL A 216 38.54 38.54 -57.19
N GLN A 217 39.51 39.38 -56.84
CA GLN A 217 40.82 39.41 -57.49
C GLN A 217 41.71 38.43 -56.75
N GLY A 218 41.99 37.29 -57.38
CA GLY A 218 43.27 36.55 -57.40
C GLY A 218 44.17 36.39 -56.16
N HIS A 219 43.76 36.74 -54.94
CA HIS A 219 44.60 36.63 -53.76
C HIS A 219 44.29 35.32 -53.03
N THR A 220 45.28 34.44 -53.00
CA THR A 220 45.29 33.19 -52.23
C THR A 220 45.13 33.49 -50.75
N VAL A 221 43.91 33.34 -50.22
CA VAL A 221 43.65 33.44 -48.77
C VAL A 221 44.34 32.28 -48.07
N ASP A 222 45.27 32.58 -47.17
CA ASP A 222 45.95 31.58 -46.35
C ASP A 222 45.00 31.07 -45.24
N PHE A 223 44.26 30.02 -45.57
CA PHE A 223 43.30 29.39 -44.68
C PHE A 223 43.92 28.86 -43.39
N ILE A 224 45.24 28.60 -43.35
CA ILE A 224 45.95 28.15 -42.16
C ILE A 224 46.02 29.30 -41.15
N LYS A 225 46.45 30.49 -41.59
CA LYS A 225 46.50 31.69 -40.74
C LYS A 225 45.10 32.14 -40.33
N HIS A 226 44.13 32.05 -41.23
CA HIS A 226 42.73 32.38 -40.91
C HIS A 226 42.15 31.43 -39.85
N ASN A 227 42.33 30.10 -40.00
CA ASN A 227 41.87 29.13 -39.00
C ASN A 227 42.59 29.27 -37.66
N ALA A 228 43.91 29.54 -37.66
CA ALA A 228 44.65 29.77 -36.42
C ALA A 228 44.10 30.97 -35.63
N ARG A 229 43.80 32.07 -36.33
CA ARG A 229 43.17 33.25 -35.73
C ARG A 229 41.74 32.99 -35.29
N ALA A 230 40.97 32.20 -36.04
CA ALA A 230 39.61 31.82 -35.68
C ALA A 230 39.60 30.92 -34.43
N ALA A 231 40.47 29.90 -34.38
CA ALA A 231 40.60 28.98 -33.25
C ALA A 231 41.06 29.69 -31.96
N GLY A 232 41.94 30.70 -32.06
CA GLY A 232 42.32 31.52 -30.91
C GLY A 232 41.17 32.39 -30.36
N ARG A 233 40.17 32.71 -31.19
CA ARG A 233 39.00 33.52 -30.78
C ARG A 233 37.81 32.68 -30.32
N THR A 234 37.79 31.37 -30.60
CA THR A 234 36.70 30.51 -30.13
C THR A 234 36.83 30.23 -28.64
N VAL A 235 35.89 30.73 -27.84
CA VAL A 235 35.80 30.39 -26.41
C VAL A 235 35.24 28.97 -26.28
N PRO A 236 35.92 28.05 -25.56
CA PRO A 236 35.40 26.71 -25.34
C PRO A 236 34.10 26.78 -24.55
N ARG A 237 33.00 26.29 -25.14
CA ARG A 237 31.70 26.19 -24.48
C ARG A 237 31.76 25.07 -23.43
N ARG A 238 31.67 25.44 -22.15
CA ARG A 238 31.53 24.49 -21.04
C ARG A 238 30.14 23.84 -21.08
N SER A 239 30.04 22.55 -20.73
CA SER A 239 28.76 21.83 -20.75
C SER A 239 27.77 22.45 -19.76
N GLN A 240 26.53 22.62 -20.19
CA GLN A 240 25.45 23.22 -19.37
C GLN A 240 25.20 22.46 -18.06
N SER A 241 25.53 21.17 -18.00
CA SER A 241 25.41 20.34 -16.80
C SER A 241 26.20 20.87 -15.60
N LEU A 242 27.41 21.43 -15.80
CA LEU A 242 28.20 22.00 -14.71
C LEU A 242 27.67 23.37 -14.27
N THR A 243 27.10 24.15 -15.20
CA THR A 243 26.45 25.42 -14.89
C THR A 243 25.16 25.18 -14.09
N ASN A 244 24.37 24.18 -14.48
CA ASN A 244 23.13 23.78 -13.82
C ASN A 244 23.35 23.32 -12.37
N LEU A 245 24.46 22.61 -12.08
CA LEU A 245 24.83 22.22 -10.72
C LEU A 245 25.22 23.41 -9.83
N ARG A 246 25.77 24.48 -10.43
CA ARG A 246 26.14 25.71 -9.73
C ARG A 246 24.92 26.60 -9.44
N GLU A 247 23.99 26.67 -10.38
CA GLU A 247 22.78 27.51 -10.28
C GLU A 247 21.68 26.85 -9.43
N LYS A 248 21.60 25.51 -9.45
CA LYS A 248 20.63 24.73 -8.67
C LYS A 248 21.35 23.65 -7.88
N PRO A 249 21.85 23.95 -6.68
CA PRO A 249 22.35 22.91 -5.79
C PRO A 249 21.23 21.89 -5.56
N VAL A 250 21.55 20.61 -5.74
CA VAL A 250 20.62 19.52 -5.42
C VAL A 250 20.21 19.71 -3.96
N PRO A 251 18.91 19.75 -3.61
CA PRO A 251 18.50 19.93 -2.24
C PRO A 251 19.07 18.78 -1.42
N SER A 252 20.11 19.09 -0.65
CA SER A 252 20.70 18.16 0.30
C SER A 252 19.62 17.88 1.33
N ALA A 253 19.02 16.69 1.27
CA ALA A 253 18.02 16.26 2.23
C ALA A 253 18.56 16.51 3.64
N VAL A 254 17.91 17.42 4.37
CA VAL A 254 18.36 17.82 5.70
C VAL A 254 18.24 16.60 6.60
N LYS A 255 19.39 16.10 7.06
CA LYS A 255 19.45 14.89 7.87
C LYS A 255 18.66 15.12 9.16
N GLY A 256 17.67 14.26 9.40
CA GLY A 256 16.77 14.36 10.56
C GLY A 256 15.40 14.95 10.27
N GLN A 257 15.16 15.54 9.09
CA GLN A 257 13.81 15.90 8.67
C GLN A 257 13.11 14.73 7.98
N VAL A 258 11.83 14.57 8.31
CA VAL A 258 10.97 13.57 7.68
C VAL A 258 10.66 14.05 6.26
N PRO A 259 10.87 13.22 5.22
CA PRO A 259 10.49 13.58 3.87
C PRO A 259 8.99 13.91 3.77
N GLN A 260 8.67 14.96 3.01
CA GLN A 260 7.32 15.48 2.83
C GLN A 260 6.28 14.40 2.48
N TYR A 261 6.63 13.42 1.64
CA TYR A 261 5.71 12.34 1.25
C TYR A 261 5.26 11.45 2.43
N LEU A 262 6.06 11.34 3.50
CA LEU A 262 5.67 10.61 4.71
C LEU A 262 4.73 11.43 5.59
N GLU A 263 4.91 12.74 5.61
CA GLU A 263 4.00 13.67 6.30
C GLU A 263 2.64 13.66 5.63
N GLU A 264 2.61 13.83 4.30
CA GLU A 264 1.40 13.73 3.49
C GLU A 264 0.69 12.38 3.67
N ARG A 265 1.45 11.28 3.76
CA ARG A 265 0.88 9.95 4.01
C ARG A 265 0.25 9.82 5.39
N LYS A 266 0.85 10.39 6.43
CA LYS A 266 0.23 10.42 7.77
C LYS A 266 -1.06 11.22 7.78
N GLU A 267 -1.08 12.34 7.06
CA GLU A 267 -2.30 13.14 6.91
C GLU A 267 -3.39 12.39 6.15
N GLN A 268 -3.05 11.66 5.10
CA GLN A 268 -3.98 10.80 4.38
C GLN A 268 -4.60 9.75 5.31
N TRP A 269 -3.78 9.03 6.09
CA TRP A 269 -4.30 8.07 7.08
C TRP A 269 -5.18 8.72 8.14
N ARG A 270 -4.81 9.92 8.62
CA ARG A 270 -5.63 10.66 9.58
C ARG A 270 -7.00 11.03 9.00
N LYS A 271 -7.03 11.50 7.74
CA LYS A 271 -8.29 11.83 7.03
C LYS A 271 -9.14 10.58 6.83
N GLU A 272 -8.54 9.48 6.37
CA GLU A 272 -9.24 8.21 6.15
C GLU A 272 -9.77 7.60 7.46
N GLU A 273 -9.03 7.72 8.56
CA GLU A 273 -9.48 7.27 9.87
C GLU A 273 -10.62 8.15 10.42
N GLU A 274 -10.59 9.45 10.17
CA GLU A 274 -11.69 10.35 10.51
C GLU A 274 -12.94 10.03 9.68
N GLU A 275 -12.80 9.79 8.38
CA GLU A 275 -13.89 9.35 7.50
C GLU A 275 -14.44 7.98 7.93
N ARG A 276 -13.56 7.01 8.24
CA ARG A 276 -13.98 5.73 8.80
C ARG A 276 -14.71 5.89 10.12
N ARG A 277 -14.30 6.82 10.99
CA ARG A 277 -14.97 7.08 12.27
C ARG A 277 -16.32 7.77 12.08
N ARG A 278 -16.44 8.70 11.12
CA ARG A 278 -17.71 9.35 10.76
C ARG A 278 -18.70 8.37 10.14
N ASN A 279 -18.20 7.49 9.28
CA ASN A 279 -18.99 6.48 8.58
C ASN A 279 -19.18 5.20 9.41
N ALA A 280 -18.46 5.04 10.51
CA ALA A 280 -18.64 3.91 11.40
C ALA A 280 -20.07 3.97 11.95
N PRO A 281 -20.89 2.94 11.71
CA PRO A 281 -22.20 2.86 12.33
C PRO A 281 -22.03 2.91 13.85
N ASP A 282 -22.91 3.65 14.53
CA ASP A 282 -22.88 3.78 15.99
C ASP A 282 -22.83 2.36 16.60
N PRO A 283 -21.84 2.03 17.46
CA PRO A 283 -21.72 0.70 18.06
C PRO A 283 -22.94 0.32 18.90
N SER A 284 -23.79 1.28 19.28
CA SER A 284 -25.06 1.02 19.95
C SER A 284 -26.21 0.63 19.01
N ALA A 285 -26.08 0.83 17.69
CA ALA A 285 -27.16 0.59 16.74
C ALA A 285 -27.34 -0.92 16.47
N PRO A 286 -28.52 -1.49 16.72
CA PRO A 286 -28.78 -2.89 16.40
C PRO A 286 -28.71 -3.15 14.87
N PRO A 287 -28.24 -4.33 14.42
CA PRO A 287 -28.24 -4.67 13.00
C PRO A 287 -29.63 -4.57 12.37
N GLY A 288 -29.72 -4.06 11.14
CA GLY A 288 -30.99 -3.89 10.44
C GLY A 288 -31.92 -2.81 11.05
N HIS A 289 -31.36 -1.90 11.84
CA HIS A 289 -32.08 -0.73 12.34
C HIS A 289 -31.38 0.56 11.92
N THR A 290 -32.17 1.59 11.68
CA THR A 290 -31.71 2.93 11.29
C THR A 290 -32.12 3.93 12.36
N LEU A 291 -31.27 4.93 12.63
CA LEU A 291 -31.60 6.02 13.54
C LEU A 291 -32.73 6.86 12.94
N MET A 292 -33.83 7.02 13.68
CA MET A 292 -34.92 7.92 13.33
C MET A 292 -34.43 9.38 13.38
N PRO A 293 -34.69 10.20 12.36
CA PRO A 293 -34.33 11.61 12.40
C PRO A 293 -35.09 12.34 13.51
N GLU A 294 -34.43 13.32 14.10
CA GLU A 294 -34.90 14.03 15.30
C GLU A 294 -36.25 14.75 15.08
N ASN A 295 -36.48 15.30 13.89
CA ASN A 295 -37.74 15.98 13.56
C ASN A 295 -38.92 15.00 13.60
N GLU A 296 -38.80 13.85 12.92
CA GLU A 296 -39.84 12.82 12.89
C GLU A 296 -40.07 12.24 14.30
N ARG A 297 -39.00 12.09 15.09
CA ARG A 297 -39.09 11.65 16.50
C ARG A 297 -39.92 12.64 17.33
N GLN A 298 -39.69 13.94 17.18
CA GLN A 298 -40.43 14.96 17.91
C GLN A 298 -41.89 15.04 17.47
N GLU A 299 -42.17 14.90 16.17
CA GLU A 299 -43.53 14.89 15.64
C GLU A 299 -44.33 13.69 16.15
N THR A 300 -43.75 12.50 16.11
CA THR A 300 -44.37 11.28 16.67
C THR A 300 -44.57 11.37 18.18
N LEU A 301 -43.61 11.95 18.91
CA LEU A 301 -43.78 12.20 20.34
C LEU A 301 -44.95 13.14 20.64
N LYS A 302 -45.10 14.22 19.85
CA LYS A 302 -46.22 15.16 19.99
C LYS A 302 -47.57 14.50 19.71
N SER A 303 -47.68 13.71 18.63
CA SER A 303 -48.92 13.00 18.31
C SER A 303 -49.29 11.97 19.38
N LEU A 304 -48.30 11.24 19.93
CA LEU A 304 -48.51 10.33 21.05
C LEU A 304 -48.98 11.07 22.32
N GLN A 305 -48.44 12.26 22.61
CA GLN A 305 -48.89 13.06 23.75
C GLN A 305 -50.32 13.60 23.57
N GLU A 306 -50.69 14.01 22.35
CA GLU A 306 -52.04 14.46 22.02
C GLU A 306 -53.06 13.34 22.16
N THR A 307 -52.75 12.16 21.61
CA THR A 307 -53.59 10.95 21.76
C THR A 307 -53.67 10.47 23.21
N HIS A 308 -52.58 10.54 23.98
CA HIS A 308 -52.62 10.26 25.40
C HIS A 308 -53.59 11.20 26.12
N ARG A 309 -53.52 12.51 25.87
CA ARG A 309 -54.45 13.50 26.47
C ARG A 309 -55.89 13.20 26.09
N SER A 310 -56.17 12.87 24.84
CA SER A 310 -57.54 12.55 24.41
C SER A 310 -58.07 11.29 25.09
N LEU A 311 -57.29 10.21 25.18
CA LEU A 311 -57.68 8.99 25.90
C LEU A 311 -57.90 9.22 27.39
N VAL A 312 -57.06 10.03 28.04
CA VAL A 312 -57.27 10.42 29.44
C VAL A 312 -58.59 11.20 29.58
N THR A 313 -58.87 12.16 28.70
CA THR A 313 -60.15 12.88 28.74
C THR A 313 -61.35 11.95 28.52
N GLU A 314 -61.23 10.95 27.63
CA GLU A 314 -62.27 9.96 27.40
C GLU A 314 -62.48 9.08 28.63
N LEU A 315 -61.41 8.61 29.27
CA LEU A 315 -61.46 7.80 30.48
C LEU A 315 -62.12 8.58 31.63
N LEU A 316 -61.76 9.85 31.80
CA LEU A 316 -62.35 10.74 32.80
C LEU A 316 -63.83 11.07 32.52
N SER A 317 -64.28 10.95 31.28
CA SER A 317 -65.69 11.14 30.90
C SER A 317 -66.58 9.94 31.23
N LEU A 318 -66.01 8.77 31.57
CA LEU A 318 -66.79 7.59 31.91
C LEU A 318 -67.51 7.75 33.26
N PRO A 319 -68.72 7.18 33.43
CA PRO A 319 -69.41 7.17 34.72
C PRO A 319 -68.57 6.51 35.81
N LEU A 320 -68.61 7.07 37.03
CA LEU A 320 -67.85 6.56 38.19
C LEU A 320 -68.18 5.10 38.55
N LYS A 321 -69.41 4.66 38.30
CA LYS A 321 -69.88 3.29 38.51
C LYS A 321 -69.85 2.51 37.20
N ALA A 322 -69.14 1.39 37.20
CA ALA A 322 -69.00 0.50 36.04
C ALA A 322 -69.88 -0.76 36.22
N ASP A 323 -71.19 -0.57 36.34
CA ASP A 323 -72.13 -1.65 36.69
C ASP A 323 -72.44 -2.57 35.50
N THR A 324 -72.29 -2.08 34.27
CA THR A 324 -72.51 -2.87 33.05
C THR A 324 -71.20 -3.47 32.53
N LEU A 325 -71.26 -4.70 32.01
CA LEU A 325 -70.10 -5.37 31.40
C LEU A 325 -69.49 -4.53 30.25
N SER A 326 -70.32 -3.86 29.45
CA SER A 326 -69.87 -2.99 28.36
C SER A 326 -69.00 -1.83 28.84
N LEU A 327 -69.39 -1.14 29.93
CA LEU A 327 -68.59 -0.06 30.51
C LEU A 327 -67.27 -0.58 31.09
N ARG A 328 -67.29 -1.74 31.76
CA ARG A 328 -66.08 -2.39 32.27
C ARG A 328 -65.11 -2.74 31.15
N SER A 329 -65.61 -3.33 30.06
CA SER A 329 -64.80 -3.66 28.88
C SER A 329 -64.25 -2.41 28.19
N ARG A 330 -65.06 -1.36 28.03
CA ARG A 330 -64.60 -0.08 27.45
C ARG A 330 -63.51 0.56 28.30
N ARG A 331 -63.68 0.59 29.63
CA ARG A 331 -62.66 1.12 30.55
C ARG A 331 -61.36 0.32 30.45
N ALA A 332 -61.44 -1.01 30.52
CA ALA A 332 -60.26 -1.86 30.38
C ALA A 332 -59.56 -1.67 29.02
N HIS A 333 -60.32 -1.46 27.94
CA HIS A 333 -59.76 -1.14 26.63
C HIS A 333 -58.98 0.19 26.64
N LEU A 334 -59.55 1.25 27.24
CA LEU A 334 -58.88 2.55 27.37
C LEU A 334 -57.62 2.43 28.23
N ASP A 335 -57.67 1.68 29.34
CA ASP A 335 -56.50 1.44 30.21
C ASP A 335 -55.38 0.70 29.45
N CYS A 336 -55.71 -0.34 28.68
CA CYS A 336 -54.74 -1.04 27.84
C CYS A 336 -54.12 -0.11 26.79
N ARG A 337 -54.96 0.65 26.06
CA ARG A 337 -54.48 1.62 25.06
C ARG A 337 -53.61 2.71 25.67
N LEU A 338 -53.95 3.21 26.86
CA LEU A 338 -53.11 4.16 27.59
C LEU A 338 -51.74 3.56 27.91
N SER A 339 -51.69 2.32 28.41
CA SER A 339 -50.41 1.67 28.70
C SER A 339 -49.53 1.49 27.45
N GLU A 340 -50.13 1.12 26.31
CA GLU A 340 -49.43 1.03 25.02
C GLU A 340 -48.83 2.39 24.60
N ILE A 341 -49.61 3.47 24.74
CA ILE A 341 -49.17 4.82 24.39
C ILE A 341 -48.11 5.34 25.36
N GLU A 342 -48.22 5.07 26.66
CA GLU A 342 -47.22 5.46 27.65
C GLU A 342 -45.87 4.75 27.40
N GLU A 343 -45.90 3.46 27.03
CA GLU A 343 -44.71 2.74 26.60
C GLU A 343 -44.11 3.35 25.34
N ALA A 344 -44.93 3.69 24.35
CA ALA A 344 -44.48 4.37 23.14
C ALA A 344 -43.85 5.74 23.47
N ILE A 345 -44.51 6.58 24.27
CA ILE A 345 -43.99 7.88 24.72
C ILE A 345 -42.64 7.70 25.42
N LYS A 346 -42.50 6.68 26.28
CA LYS A 346 -41.23 6.36 26.96
C LYS A 346 -40.11 5.95 25.99
N ILE A 347 -40.45 5.33 24.86
CA ILE A 347 -39.48 5.00 23.81
C ILE A 347 -39.10 6.28 23.05
N PHE A 348 -40.09 7.05 22.61
CA PHE A 348 -39.87 8.27 21.82
C PHE A 348 -39.37 9.47 22.62
N SER A 349 -39.44 9.44 23.96
CA SER A 349 -38.85 10.46 24.83
C SER A 349 -37.33 10.37 24.91
N ARG A 350 -36.73 9.25 24.47
CA ARG A 350 -35.28 9.07 24.40
C ARG A 350 -34.69 9.92 23.27
N GLU A 351 -33.45 10.35 23.42
CA GLU A 351 -32.75 11.17 22.41
C GLU A 351 -32.52 10.40 21.10
N LYS A 352 -32.20 9.10 21.18
CA LYS A 352 -31.95 8.24 20.02
C LYS A 352 -32.99 7.12 19.97
N VAL A 353 -33.74 7.05 18.87
CA VAL A 353 -34.68 5.97 18.58
C VAL A 353 -34.26 5.27 17.30
N TYR A 354 -34.13 3.95 17.35
CA TYR A 354 -33.77 3.13 16.20
C TYR A 354 -35.01 2.40 15.69
N ILE A 355 -35.30 2.55 14.40
CA ILE A 355 -36.43 1.90 13.73
C ILE A 355 -35.89 0.75 12.88
N LYS A 356 -36.58 -0.39 12.92
CA LYS A 356 -36.27 -1.52 12.07
C LYS A 356 -36.59 -1.17 10.63
N ILE A 357 -35.64 -1.37 9.72
CA ILE A 357 -35.91 -1.22 8.28
C ILE A 357 -36.69 -2.44 7.80
N ASP A 358 -37.94 -2.21 7.37
CA ASP A 358 -38.73 -3.23 6.68
C ASP A 358 -38.11 -3.42 5.29
N SER A 359 -37.37 -4.51 5.11
CA SER A 359 -36.76 -4.91 3.82
C SER A 359 -37.68 -5.84 3.03
#